data_AF-A0A358DE50-F1
#
_entry.id   AF-A0A358DE50-F1
#
_cell.length_a   1.000
_cell.length_b   1.000
_cell.length_c   1.000
_cell.angle_alpha   90.00
_cell.angle_beta   90.00
_cell.angle_gamma   90.00
#
_symmetry.space_group_name_H-M   'P 1'
#
loop_
_entity.id
_entity.type
_entity.pdbx_description
1 polymer ?
#
loop_
_entity_poly.entity_id
_entity_poly.type
_entity_poly.pdbx_seq_one_letter_code
_entity_poly.pdbx_strand_id
1 'polypeptide(L)' 'MKVEVWTDIMCPYCYIGKIHYEQAMKQFAHADEVELVIKSFRLNPDLPG' A
#
# COMPACT_ATOMS: atom_id res chain seq x y z
N MET A 1 8.73 12.29 -5.61
CA MET A 1 8.49 11.03 -6.35
C MET A 1 7.10 10.50 -6.00
N LYS A 2 6.33 9.93 -6.93
CA LYS A 2 4.98 9.40 -6.65
C LYS A 2 4.98 7.88 -6.58
N VAL A 3 4.37 7.30 -5.55
CA VAL A 3 4.19 5.85 -5.36
C VAL A 3 2.70 5.56 -5.24
N GLU A 4 2.17 4.74 -6.14
CA GLU A 4 0.76 4.31 -6.09
C GLU A 4 0.67 2.86 -5.61
N VAL A 5 -0.15 2.63 -4.58
CA VAL A 5 -0.33 1.31 -3.97
C VAL A 5 -1.78 0.90 -4.05
N TRP A 6 -2.04 -0.20 -4.75
CA TRP A 6 -3.35 -0.85 -4.80
C TRP A 6 -3.47 -1.83 -3.63
N THR A 7 -4.56 -1.72 -2.88
CA THR A 7 -4.79 -2.57 -1.71
C THR A 7 -6.25 -3.00 -1.60
N ASP A 8 -6.45 -4.20 -1.07
CA ASP A 8 -7.74 -4.75 -0.67
C ASP A 8 -7.70 -5.01 0.84
N ILE A 9 -8.81 -4.75 1.54
CA ILE A 9 -8.91 -4.97 2.98
C ILE A 9 -8.83 -6.44 3.38
N MET A 10 -9.24 -7.36 2.49
CA MET A 10 -9.22 -8.81 2.71
C MET A 10 -7.84 -9.45 2.41
N CYS A 11 -6.88 -8.65 1.94
CA CYS A 11 -5.57 -9.11 1.50
C CYS A 11 -4.54 -9.13 2.66
N PRO A 12 -4.17 -10.29 3.23
CA PRO A 12 -3.19 -10.35 4.32
C PRO A 12 -1.80 -9.85 3.87
N TYR A 13 -1.44 -10.10 2.62
CA TYR A 13 -0.16 -9.63 2.07
C TYR A 13 -0.11 -8.12 1.87
N CYS A 14 -1.24 -7.47 1.62
CA CYS A 14 -1.31 -6.03 1.47
C CYS A 14 -1.04 -5.34 2.82
N TYR A 15 -1.49 -5.96 3.93
CA TYR A 15 -1.11 -5.51 5.27
C TYR A 15 0.38 -5.70 5.56
N ILE A 16 0.94 -6.88 5.24
CA ILE A 16 2.38 -7.14 5.40
C ILE A 16 3.21 -6.14 4.56
N GLY A 17 2.78 -5.90 3.32
CA GLY A 17 3.40 -4.93 2.42
C GLY A 17 3.39 -3.51 2.97
N LYS A 18 2.29 -3.08 3.60
CA LYS A 18 2.22 -1.78 4.30
C LYS A 18 3.27 -1.68 5.41
N ILE A 19 3.43 -2.73 6.22
CA ILE A 19 4.45 -2.72 7.30
C ILE A 19 5.86 -2.65 6.72
N HIS A 20 6.17 -3.43 5.67
CA HIS A 20 7.47 -3.36 5.02
C HIS A 20 7.73 -1.98 4.38
N TYR A 21 6.72 -1.38 3.74
CA TYR A 21 6.81 -0.04 3.19
C TYR A 21 7.12 1.00 4.28
N GLU A 22 6.39 0.97 5.39
CA GLU A 22 6.62 1.87 6.52
C GLU A 22 8.02 1.70 7.13
N GLN A 23 8.51 0.47 7.21
CA GLN A 23 9.88 0.19 7.69
C GLN A 23 10.95 0.70 6.72
N ALA A 24 10.72 0.59 5.41
CA ALA A 24 11.62 1.11 4.39
C ALA A 24 11.65 2.64 4.39
N MET A 25 10.49 3.30 4.50
CA MET A 25 10.41 4.76 4.54
C MET A 25 11.13 5.37 5.75
N LYS A 26 11.17 4.67 6.90
CA LYS A 26 11.98 5.11 8.06
C LYS A 26 13.49 5.15 7.80
N GLN A 27 13.97 4.40 6.81
CA GLN A 27 15.39 4.26 6.47
C GLN A 27 15.76 5.03 5.20
N PHE A 28 14.76 5.50 4.46
CA PHE A 28 14.96 6.19 3.20
C PHE A 28 15.14 7.70 3.44
N ALA A 29 16.30 8.24 3.06
CA ALA A 29 16.69 9.61 3.37
C ALA A 29 15.76 10.70 2.80
N HIS A 30 15.04 10.40 1.71
CA HIS A 30 14.13 11.32 1.02
C HIS A 30 12.65 10.91 1.16
N ALA A 31 12.29 10.24 2.25
CA ALA A 31 10.93 9.73 2.44
C ALA A 31 9.86 10.84 2.48
N ASP A 32 10.23 12.05 2.90
CA ASP A 32 9.39 13.24 2.89
C ASP A 32 9.10 13.78 1.48
N GLU A 33 9.92 13.42 0.49
CA GLU A 33 9.72 13.76 -0.92
C GLU A 33 8.83 12.74 -1.67
N VAL A 34 8.37 11.70 -0.97
CA VAL A 34 7.53 10.64 -1.54
C VAL A 34 6.04 10.94 -1.31
N GLU A 35 5.31 11.12 -2.41
CA GLU A 35 3.85 11.17 -2.39
C GLU A 35 3.29 9.74 -2.49
N LEU A 36 2.68 9.26 -1.41
CA LEU A 36 1.99 7.97 -1.39
C LEU A 36 0.51 8.14 -1.73
N VAL A 37 0.05 7.44 -2.77
CA VAL A 37 -1.37 7.39 -3.14
C VAL A 37 -1.90 5.98 -3.01
N ILE A 38 -2.89 5.80 -2.13
CA ILE A 38 -3.59 4.53 -1.97
C ILE A 38 -4.75 4.45 -2.96
N LYS A 39 -4.84 3.31 -3.66
CA LYS A 39 -5.92 2.98 -4.59
C LYS A 39 -6.64 1.73 -4.10
N SER A 40 -7.96 1.73 -4.23
CA SER A 40 -8.77 0.56 -3.91
C SER A 40 -8.57 -0.54 -4.96
N PHE A 41 -8.46 -1.78 -4.50
CA PHE A 41 -8.45 -2.98 -5.32
C PHE A 41 -9.47 -3.98 -4.75
N ARG A 42 -10.04 -4.82 -5.62
CA ARG A 42 -10.90 -5.93 -5.24
C ARG A 42 -10.27 -7.23 -5.72
N LEU A 43 -9.85 -8.07 -4.79
CA LEU A 43 -9.31 -9.41 -5.05
C LEU A 43 -10.37 -10.31 -5.67
N ASN A 44 -11.60 -10.23 -5.18
CA ASN A 44 -12.75 -10.89 -5.78
C ASN A 44 -13.86 -9.83 -6.02
N PRO A 45 -13.97 -9.31 -7.25
CA PRO A 45 -14.99 -8.32 -7.62
C PRO A 45 -16.43 -8.82 -7.52
N ASP A 46 -16.63 -10.14 -7.51
CA ASP A 46 -17.94 -10.79 -7.52
C ASP A 46 -18.41 -11.17 -6.10
N LEU A 47 -17.61 -10.90 -5.06
CA LEU A 47 -18.06 -11.02 -3.67
C LEU A 47 -19.26 -10.10 -3.44
N PRO A 48 -20.40 -10.62 -2.95
CA PRO A 48 -21.50 -9.78 -2.52
C PRO A 48 -21.05 -8.92 -1.33
N GLY A 49 -21.33 -7.62 -1.41
CA GLY A 49 -21.02 -6.64 -0.37
C GLY A 49 -22.09 -6.56 0.72
#